data_AF-A0A7K0KJK9-F1
#
_entry.id   AF-A0A7K0KJK9-F1
#
_cell.length_a   1.000
_cell.length_b   1.000
_cell.length_c   1.000
_cell.angle_alpha   90.00
_cell.angle_beta   90.00
_cell.angle_gamma   90.00
#
_symmetry.space_group_name_H-M   'P 1'
#
loop_
_entity.id
_entity.type
_entity.pdbx_description
1 polymer ?
#
loop_
_entity_poly.entity_id
_entity_poly.type
_entity_poly.pdbx_seq_one_letter_code
_entity_poly.pdbx_strand_id
1 'polypeptide(L)'
;MTKDEIIASLMDQLKDANARITALTDRVNELLARLTALTGLVAEQTSVITSLEKEAGKKEMELQKSNNKLKGVSKLLEKESEQQVEKPQLTDEEKKVLDEARSIRRKARGNNGAKRDIHEECEVEYKDVYPDDPSFDKLKAHPLEKMKENGTPDYQFCTRYVYVPGHFKKVIYRLHRFTQDGKVFEPKTPPAVFMNSSYTSSFVAGLLQLRYMYAMPVERIIHYFEDQGFNLKKPTAGFLLGRAAETLGNFYRAIRKVVLSDDYIASDETYFKILVPEKNSKGKGVKKGYFWVIVGQKSGLLYVVYRDGSRAGDVIYDELHGYHGTMHSDAASFYRKIQGDDFPNITRIACLQHIKRKFIDCMDAEPEAKEMVKLINKLYHEEHKHKIGENSWTVEDNFSWRQQYAPAILAEIKDKLDEILKKPNLLPGSELSEAASYFNNEWEAVVDIFKRGDTALDNNLVERMNRYFSMSRRSSLFFGSHKGAERAAVLYTLALSAKMNHLNIFEYLTDILDKTAQWQPNAPLENYRNLLPDRWQPSTKD
;
A
#
# COMPACT_ATOMS: atom_id res chain seq x y z
N MET A 1 -58.37 -12.28 -29.01
CA MET A 1 -57.93 -11.42 -30.12
C MET A 1 -58.16 -12.15 -31.43
N THR A 2 -58.72 -11.46 -32.42
CA THR A 2 -58.86 -12.00 -33.77
C THR A 2 -57.50 -12.03 -34.46
N LYS A 3 -57.36 -12.84 -35.52
CA LYS A 3 -56.10 -12.95 -36.30
C LYS A 3 -55.66 -11.57 -36.82
N ASP A 4 -56.61 -10.71 -37.17
CA ASP A 4 -56.35 -9.37 -37.69
C ASP A 4 -55.83 -8.41 -36.60
N GLU A 5 -56.31 -8.52 -35.36
CA GLU A 5 -55.80 -7.76 -34.21
C GLU A 5 -54.35 -8.13 -33.87
N ILE A 6 -53.99 -9.42 -34.00
CA ILE A 6 -52.61 -9.88 -33.78
C ILE A 6 -51.69 -9.35 -34.88
N ILE A 7 -52.12 -9.40 -36.15
CA ILE A 7 -51.34 -8.86 -37.28
C ILE A 7 -51.12 -7.36 -37.12
N ALA A 8 -52.16 -6.60 -36.73
CA ALA A 8 -52.04 -5.16 -36.49
C ALA A 8 -51.05 -4.83 -35.37
N SER A 9 -51.10 -5.58 -34.26
CA SER A 9 -50.16 -5.40 -33.14
C SER A 9 -48.71 -5.72 -33.52
N LEU A 10 -48.49 -6.79 -34.29
CA LEU A 10 -47.15 -7.14 -34.78
C LEU A 10 -46.61 -6.12 -35.78
N MET A 11 -47.46 -5.55 -36.64
CA MET A 11 -47.05 -4.48 -37.57
C MET A 11 -46.64 -3.21 -36.83
N ASP A 12 -47.34 -2.84 -35.76
CA ASP A 12 -47.00 -1.68 -34.94
C ASP A 12 -45.68 -1.89 -34.18
N GLN A 13 -45.48 -3.08 -33.60
CA GLN A 13 -44.20 -3.47 -33.00
C GLN A 13 -43.04 -3.44 -34.00
N LEU A 14 -43.26 -3.89 -35.24
CA LEU A 14 -42.24 -3.86 -36.30
C LEU A 14 -41.88 -2.42 -36.69
N LYS A 15 -42.88 -1.53 -36.76
CA LYS A 15 -42.70 -0.11 -37.04
C LYS A 15 -41.88 0.58 -35.95
N ASP A 16 -42.20 0.32 -34.69
CA ASP A 16 -41.47 0.83 -33.53
C ASP A 16 -40.02 0.30 -33.49
N ALA A 17 -39.83 -0.99 -33.77
CA ALA A 17 -38.50 -1.59 -33.84
C ALA A 17 -37.65 -0.94 -34.94
N ASN A 18 -38.23 -0.71 -36.13
CA ASN A 18 -37.55 -0.03 -37.23
C ASN A 18 -37.18 1.42 -36.88
N ALA A 19 -38.08 2.16 -36.22
CA ALA A 19 -37.78 3.52 -35.77
C ALA A 19 -36.61 3.55 -34.77
N ARG A 20 -36.54 2.57 -33.85
CA ARG A 20 -35.42 2.43 -32.91
C ARG A 20 -34.11 2.08 -33.61
N ILE A 21 -34.13 1.20 -34.60
CA ILE A 21 -32.95 0.83 -35.39
C ILE A 21 -32.40 2.05 -36.14
N THR A 22 -33.26 2.85 -36.76
CA THR A 22 -32.85 4.10 -37.44
C THR A 22 -32.19 5.06 -36.45
N ALA A 23 -32.81 5.32 -35.30
CA ALA A 23 -32.25 6.21 -34.28
C ALA A 23 -30.91 5.72 -33.72
N LEU A 24 -30.74 4.40 -33.55
CA LEU A 24 -29.47 3.81 -33.14
C LEU A 24 -28.39 3.96 -34.22
N THR A 25 -28.77 3.79 -35.48
CA THR A 25 -27.85 3.96 -36.63
C THR A 25 -27.32 5.39 -36.71
N ASP A 26 -28.20 6.38 -36.54
CA ASP A 26 -27.80 7.80 -36.50
C ASP A 26 -26.84 8.09 -35.35
N ARG A 27 -27.10 7.51 -34.17
CA ARG A 27 -26.22 7.68 -33.00
C ARG A 27 -24.85 7.02 -33.18
N VAL A 28 -24.79 5.88 -33.88
CA VAL A 28 -23.51 5.24 -34.23
C VAL A 28 -22.72 6.12 -35.21
N ASN A 29 -23.38 6.71 -36.20
CA ASN A 29 -22.74 7.63 -37.14
C ASN A 29 -22.19 8.88 -36.45
N GLU A 30 -22.93 9.44 -35.50
CA GLU A 30 -22.46 10.57 -34.69
C GLU A 30 -21.23 10.18 -33.86
N LEU A 31 -21.24 9.00 -33.23
CA LEU A 31 -20.10 8.51 -32.45
C LEU A 31 -18.87 8.29 -33.33
N LEU A 32 -19.02 7.75 -34.54
CA LEU A 32 -17.93 7.58 -35.50
C LEU A 32 -17.32 8.93 -35.93
N ALA A 33 -18.15 9.95 -36.14
CA ALA A 33 -17.69 11.30 -36.45
C ALA A 33 -16.86 11.89 -35.28
N ARG A 34 -17.35 11.75 -34.04
CA ARG A 34 -16.63 12.19 -32.84
C ARG A 34 -15.30 11.46 -32.66
N LEU A 35 -15.26 10.15 -32.93
CA LEU A 35 -14.06 9.32 -32.81
C LEU A 35 -13.00 9.73 -33.83
N THR A 36 -13.42 10.05 -35.06
CA THR A 36 -12.54 10.58 -36.11
C THR A 36 -11.94 11.93 -35.70
N ALA A 37 -12.75 12.85 -35.18
CA ALA A 37 -12.27 14.15 -34.69
C ALA A 37 -11.25 14.01 -33.54
N LEU A 38 -11.53 13.14 -32.57
CA LEU A 38 -10.61 12.86 -31.46
C LEU A 38 -9.28 12.26 -31.95
N THR A 39 -9.33 11.39 -32.95
CA THR A 39 -8.12 10.78 -33.53
C THR A 39 -7.23 11.83 -34.20
N GLY A 40 -7.83 12.81 -34.89
CA GLY A 40 -7.10 13.96 -35.44
C GLY A 40 -6.43 14.81 -34.36
N LEU A 41 -7.14 15.10 -33.27
CA LEU A 41 -6.61 15.90 -32.16
C LEU A 41 -5.44 15.21 -31.44
N VAL A 42 -5.50 13.88 -31.30
CA VAL A 42 -4.40 13.07 -30.76
C VAL A 42 -3.16 13.12 -31.67
N ALA A 43 -3.34 13.06 -32.99
CA ALA A 43 -2.24 13.17 -33.93
C ALA A 43 -1.55 14.54 -33.85
N GLU A 44 -2.33 15.62 -33.75
CA GLU A 44 -1.83 16.98 -33.57
C GLU A 44 -1.05 17.12 -32.26
N GLN A 45 -1.61 16.66 -31.14
CA GLN A 45 -0.92 16.69 -29.83
C GLN A 45 0.38 15.88 -29.85
N THR A 46 0.42 14.75 -30.56
CA THR A 46 1.62 13.92 -30.68
C THR A 46 2.73 14.66 -31.44
N SER A 47 2.37 15.39 -32.50
CA SER A 47 3.31 16.26 -33.25
C SER A 47 3.90 17.37 -32.36
N VAL A 48 3.06 18.01 -31.54
CA VAL A 48 3.51 19.05 -30.60
C VAL A 48 4.46 18.48 -29.55
N ILE A 49 4.14 17.32 -28.95
CA ILE A 49 4.99 16.67 -27.94
C ILE A 49 6.36 16.33 -28.52
N THR A 50 6.40 15.73 -29.73
CA THR A 50 7.67 15.39 -30.39
C THR A 50 8.52 16.61 -30.73
N SER A 51 7.89 17.74 -31.09
CA SER A 51 8.59 19.01 -31.26
C SER A 51 9.20 19.52 -29.94
N LEU A 52 8.43 19.49 -28.85
CA LEU A 52 8.88 19.92 -27.52
C LEU A 52 10.01 19.03 -26.97
N GLU A 53 9.94 17.71 -27.16
CA GLU A 53 11.00 16.78 -26.76
C GLU A 53 12.32 17.07 -27.51
N LYS A 54 12.24 17.37 -28.80
CA LYS A 54 13.41 17.77 -29.59
C LYS A 54 14.03 19.08 -29.10
N GLU A 55 13.20 20.04 -28.69
CA GLU A 55 13.66 21.32 -28.16
C GLU A 55 14.26 21.18 -26.75
N ALA A 56 13.66 20.35 -25.90
CA ALA A 56 14.18 20.00 -24.57
C ALA A 56 15.57 19.34 -24.68
N GLY A 57 15.75 18.37 -25.59
CA GLY A 57 17.04 17.73 -25.82
C GLY A 57 18.13 18.71 -26.29
N LYS A 58 17.78 19.72 -27.11
CA LYS A 58 18.71 20.79 -27.49
C LYS A 58 19.15 21.63 -26.28
N LYS A 59 18.21 22.04 -25.43
CA LYS A 59 18.51 22.81 -24.21
C LYS A 59 19.36 22.02 -23.22
N GLU A 60 19.15 20.71 -23.11
CA GLU A 60 19.94 19.85 -22.22
C GLU A 60 21.39 19.72 -22.70
N MET A 61 21.62 19.59 -24.02
CA MET A 61 22.96 19.65 -24.59
C MET A 61 23.66 21.00 -24.35
N GLU A 62 22.95 22.12 -24.45
CA GLU A 62 23.49 23.44 -24.13
C GLU A 62 23.84 23.58 -22.65
N LEU A 63 22.96 23.10 -21.76
CA LEU A 63 23.20 23.09 -20.32
C LEU A 63 24.45 22.26 -19.98
N GLN A 64 24.61 21.10 -20.60
CA GLN A 64 25.77 20.24 -20.39
C GLN A 64 27.07 20.88 -20.90
N LYS A 65 27.03 21.57 -22.04
CA LYS A 65 28.16 22.39 -22.53
C LYS A 65 28.50 23.51 -21.54
N SER A 66 27.50 24.19 -20.97
CA SER A 66 27.69 25.25 -19.97
C SER A 66 28.30 24.71 -18.68
N ASN A 67 27.78 23.59 -18.17
CA ASN A 67 28.32 22.92 -16.97
C ASN A 67 29.76 22.42 -17.16
N ASN A 68 30.11 21.93 -18.34
CA ASN A 68 31.48 21.51 -18.65
C ASN A 68 32.44 22.72 -18.67
N LYS A 69 32.00 23.87 -19.18
CA LYS A 69 32.76 25.13 -19.10
C LYS A 69 32.95 25.57 -17.64
N LEU A 70 31.88 25.54 -16.83
CA LEU A 70 31.94 25.88 -15.39
C LEU A 70 32.91 24.96 -14.62
N LYS A 71 32.90 23.65 -14.89
CA LYS A 71 33.88 22.71 -14.31
C LYS A 71 35.32 23.02 -14.72
N GLY A 72 35.54 23.45 -15.97
CA GLY A 72 36.84 23.90 -16.45
C GLY A 72 37.36 25.15 -15.72
N VAL A 73 36.47 26.11 -15.46
CA VAL A 73 36.78 27.33 -14.69
C VAL A 73 37.02 27.01 -13.21
N SER A 74 36.23 26.11 -12.62
CA SER A 74 36.43 25.68 -11.21
C SER A 74 37.79 25.02 -11.00
N LYS A 75 38.27 24.21 -11.96
CA LYS A 75 39.61 23.59 -11.92
C LYS A 75 40.76 24.60 -12.02
N LEU A 76 40.53 25.77 -12.61
CA LEU A 76 41.53 26.85 -12.67
C LEU A 76 41.60 27.63 -11.35
N LEU A 77 40.54 27.59 -10.54
CA LEU A 77 40.46 28.25 -9.23
C LEU A 77 40.95 27.35 -8.07
N GLU A 78 41.07 26.04 -8.27
CA GLU A 78 41.46 25.06 -7.23
C GLU A 78 42.97 24.99 -6.93
N LYS A 79 43.81 25.88 -7.51
CA LYS A 79 45.26 25.94 -7.23
C LYS A 79 45.66 27.17 -6.42
N GLU A 80 45.01 27.42 -5.29
CA GLU A 80 45.64 28.14 -4.17
C GLU A 80 45.32 27.38 -2.88
N SER A 81 46.37 26.81 -2.28
CA SER A 81 46.28 26.07 -1.03
C SER A 81 45.91 27.01 0.13
N GLU A 82 44.82 26.72 0.83
CA GLU A 82 44.50 27.38 2.08
C GLU A 82 45.49 26.95 3.18
N GLN A 83 46.52 27.76 3.39
CA GLN A 83 47.11 27.90 4.73
C GLN A 83 46.04 28.52 5.63
N GLN A 84 45.68 27.83 6.71
CA GLN A 84 44.88 28.42 7.78
C GLN A 84 45.67 29.53 8.45
N VAL A 85 45.38 30.77 8.09
CA VAL A 85 45.83 31.96 8.81
C VAL A 85 44.86 32.21 9.97
N GLU A 86 45.40 32.38 11.16
CA GLU A 86 44.66 32.80 12.36
C GLU A 86 43.82 34.05 12.06
N LYS A 87 42.53 34.00 12.39
CA LYS A 87 41.63 35.14 12.14
C LYS A 87 41.99 36.30 13.08
N PRO A 88 42.13 37.54 12.56
CA PRO A 88 42.29 38.71 13.42
C PRO A 88 41.07 38.86 14.34
N GLN A 89 41.32 39.16 15.62
CA GLN A 89 40.26 39.56 16.53
C GLN A 89 39.72 40.93 16.11
N LEU A 90 38.49 40.93 15.57
CA LEU A 90 37.76 42.15 15.21
C LEU A 90 37.37 42.92 16.47
N THR A 91 37.56 44.23 16.43
CA THR A 91 37.05 45.17 17.44
C THR A 91 35.53 45.20 17.43
N ASP A 92 34.90 45.66 18.52
CA ASP A 92 33.44 45.62 18.66
C ASP A 92 32.71 46.56 17.68
N GLU A 93 33.38 47.59 17.18
CA GLU A 93 32.89 48.46 16.10
C GLU A 93 32.92 47.74 14.74
N GLU A 94 33.95 46.95 14.44
CA GLU A 94 34.01 46.15 13.22
C GLU A 94 32.99 45.01 13.23
N LYS A 95 32.70 44.43 14.41
CA LYS A 95 31.60 43.45 14.56
C LYS A 95 30.24 44.08 14.28
N LYS A 96 29.98 45.29 14.78
CA LYS A 96 28.74 46.04 14.49
C LYS A 96 28.57 46.32 13.00
N VAL A 97 29.63 46.77 12.33
CA VAL A 97 29.60 47.02 10.87
C VAL A 97 29.40 45.71 10.09
N LEU A 98 29.99 44.61 10.54
CA LEU A 98 29.80 43.29 9.91
C LEU A 98 28.39 42.73 10.14
N ASP A 99 27.79 42.95 11.31
CA ASP A 99 26.42 42.55 11.62
C ASP A 99 25.38 43.44 10.92
N GLU A 100 25.64 44.74 10.78
CA GLU A 100 24.84 45.62 9.91
C GLU A 100 24.95 45.16 8.44
N ALA A 101 26.15 44.87 7.94
CA ALA A 101 26.35 44.37 6.58
C ALA A 101 25.69 42.99 6.35
N ARG A 102 25.67 42.11 7.36
CA ARG A 102 24.95 40.82 7.34
C ARG A 102 23.44 40.98 7.44
N SER A 103 22.96 41.96 8.19
CA SER A 103 21.53 42.32 8.27
C SER A 103 21.02 42.80 6.91
N ILE A 104 21.84 43.56 6.17
CA ILE A 104 21.58 44.03 4.81
C ILE A 104 21.68 42.88 3.78
N ARG A 105 22.59 41.91 3.99
CA ARG A 105 22.81 40.74 3.10
C ARG A 105 21.93 39.53 3.35
N ARG A 106 20.91 39.58 4.24
CA ARG A 106 19.84 38.57 4.24
C ARG A 106 19.03 38.70 2.94
N LYS A 107 19.55 38.18 1.83
CA LYS A 107 18.73 37.81 0.69
C LYS A 107 17.65 36.91 1.24
N ALA A 108 16.40 37.35 1.12
CA ALA A 108 15.25 36.49 1.36
C ALA A 108 15.51 35.19 0.60
N ARG A 109 15.64 34.07 1.32
CA ARG A 109 15.50 32.75 0.69
C ARG A 109 14.05 32.67 0.23
N GLY A 110 13.79 33.23 -0.94
CA GLY A 110 12.48 33.20 -1.57
C GLY A 110 12.15 31.75 -1.81
N ASN A 111 11.02 31.30 -1.29
CA ASN A 111 10.39 30.04 -1.63
C ASN A 111 9.92 30.10 -3.10
N ASN A 112 10.77 30.27 -4.11
CA ASN A 112 10.45 30.32 -5.55
C ASN A 112 9.11 31.00 -5.96
N GLY A 113 8.61 31.99 -5.22
CA GLY A 113 7.25 32.52 -5.40
C GLY A 113 6.10 31.55 -5.07
N ALA A 114 6.36 30.34 -4.59
CA ALA A 114 5.38 29.38 -4.13
C ALA A 114 4.68 29.91 -2.86
N LYS A 115 3.44 30.34 -3.01
CA LYS A 115 2.53 30.52 -1.87
C LYS A 115 2.18 29.14 -1.32
N ARG A 116 2.28 28.95 -0.01
CA ARG A 116 1.71 27.77 0.64
C ARG A 116 0.21 27.82 0.42
N ASP A 117 -0.40 26.70 0.06
CA ASP A 117 -1.86 26.63 -0.05
C ASP A 117 -2.46 26.95 1.32
N ILE A 118 -3.40 27.90 1.33
CA ILE A 118 -4.10 28.33 2.53
C ILE A 118 -5.50 27.76 2.43
N HIS A 119 -5.80 26.81 3.31
CA HIS A 119 -7.17 26.36 3.55
C HIS A 119 -7.82 27.34 4.53
N GLU A 120 -8.68 28.21 4.03
CA GLU A 120 -9.46 29.17 4.82
C GLU A 120 -10.80 28.55 5.26
N GLU A 121 -11.23 27.53 4.53
CA GLU A 121 -12.46 26.77 4.74
C GLU A 121 -12.44 25.87 5.99
N CYS A 122 -11.25 25.57 6.55
CA CYS A 122 -11.13 24.73 7.73
C CYS A 122 -11.43 25.50 9.03
N GLU A 123 -12.04 24.81 10.00
CA GLU A 123 -12.14 25.29 11.39
C GLU A 123 -10.75 25.65 11.92
N VAL A 124 -10.58 26.88 12.43
CA VAL A 124 -9.29 27.39 12.89
C VAL A 124 -9.20 27.33 14.41
N GLU A 125 -8.16 26.66 14.91
CA GLU A 125 -7.82 26.62 16.32
C GLU A 125 -6.47 27.33 16.54
N TYR A 126 -6.41 28.30 17.44
CA TYR A 126 -5.15 28.97 17.80
C TYR A 126 -4.57 28.35 19.07
N LYS A 127 -3.28 28.02 19.06
CA LYS A 127 -2.54 27.53 20.22
C LYS A 127 -1.31 28.38 20.48
N ASP A 128 -1.11 28.79 21.72
CA ASP A 128 0.10 29.49 22.14
C ASP A 128 1.16 28.48 22.59
N VAL A 129 2.37 28.62 22.05
CA VAL A 129 3.52 27.82 22.46
C VAL A 129 4.56 28.74 23.06
N TYR A 130 4.91 28.46 24.31
CA TYR A 130 5.91 29.19 25.08
C TYR A 130 7.21 28.37 25.17
N PRO A 131 8.35 28.99 25.50
CA PRO A 131 9.59 28.28 25.78
C PRO A 131 9.42 27.27 26.92
N ASP A 132 10.04 26.11 26.75
CA ASP A 132 10.01 24.94 27.65
C ASP A 132 11.41 24.72 28.26
N ASP A 133 12.09 25.82 28.61
CA ASP A 133 13.40 25.79 29.25
C ASP A 133 13.19 25.95 30.78
N PRO A 134 13.76 25.08 31.64
CA PRO A 134 13.60 25.19 33.09
C PRO A 134 14.04 26.54 33.69
N SER A 135 14.90 27.29 33.00
CA SER A 135 15.37 28.62 33.40
C SER A 135 14.48 29.78 32.92
N PHE A 136 13.47 29.48 32.11
CA PHE A 136 12.52 30.47 31.60
C PHE A 136 11.42 30.77 32.62
N ASP A 137 11.26 32.04 32.98
CA ASP A 137 10.17 32.55 33.81
C ASP A 137 9.38 33.61 33.03
N LYS A 138 8.15 33.25 32.63
CA LYS A 138 7.26 34.12 31.83
C LYS A 138 6.99 35.47 32.50
N LEU A 139 7.04 35.56 33.82
CA LEU A 139 6.78 36.81 34.55
C LEU A 139 7.98 37.77 34.52
N LYS A 140 9.19 37.24 34.33
CA LYS A 140 10.44 38.01 34.28
C LYS A 140 10.92 38.28 32.86
N ALA A 141 10.35 37.57 31.89
CA ALA A 141 10.79 37.62 30.51
C ALA A 141 10.01 38.67 29.71
N HIS A 142 10.71 39.32 28.77
CA HIS A 142 10.12 40.28 27.85
C HIS A 142 9.84 39.65 26.48
N PRO A 143 8.66 39.83 25.88
CA PRO A 143 8.34 39.33 24.55
C PRO A 143 9.24 39.98 23.49
N LEU A 144 9.73 39.17 22.54
CA LEU A 144 10.56 39.62 21.42
C LEU A 144 9.75 39.85 20.13
N GLU A 145 8.44 39.61 20.15
CA GLU A 145 7.56 39.91 19.03
C GLU A 145 7.52 41.42 18.77
N LYS A 146 7.77 41.81 17.51
CA LYS A 146 7.54 43.18 17.08
C LYS A 146 6.03 43.43 16.97
N MET A 147 5.58 44.64 17.25
CA MET A 147 4.18 45.01 16.95
C MET A 147 4.03 45.34 15.47
N LYS A 148 2.97 44.84 14.85
CA LYS A 148 2.52 45.25 13.51
C LYS A 148 1.83 46.61 13.57
N GLU A 149 1.69 47.25 12.42
CA GLU A 149 0.98 48.54 12.28
C GLU A 149 -0.46 48.50 12.80
N ASN A 150 -1.11 47.34 12.75
CA ASN A 150 -2.47 47.13 13.28
C ASN A 150 -2.51 46.83 14.79
N GLY A 151 -1.40 47.01 15.52
CA GLY A 151 -1.30 46.80 16.96
C GLY A 151 -1.24 45.33 17.41
N THR A 152 -1.12 44.38 16.48
CA THR A 152 -0.99 42.95 16.82
C THR A 152 0.47 42.49 16.85
N PRO A 153 0.86 41.57 17.75
CA PRO A 153 2.23 41.03 17.74
C PRO A 153 2.53 40.24 16.47
N ASP A 154 3.75 40.39 15.95
CA ASP A 154 4.29 39.67 14.81
C ASP A 154 4.81 38.29 15.24
N TYR A 155 3.85 37.41 15.51
CA TYR A 155 4.12 36.02 15.86
C TYR A 155 4.76 35.27 14.69
N GLN A 156 5.69 34.38 15.04
CA GLN A 156 6.05 33.29 14.14
C GLN A 156 4.94 32.23 14.20
N PHE A 157 4.38 31.90 13.04
CA PHE A 157 3.29 30.93 12.94
C PHE A 157 3.77 29.57 12.46
N CYS A 158 3.20 28.52 13.05
CA CYS A 158 3.33 27.16 12.58
C CYS A 158 1.94 26.56 12.37
N THR A 159 1.59 26.24 11.12
CA THR A 159 0.27 25.68 10.78
C THR A 159 0.32 24.16 10.72
N ARG A 160 -0.71 23.51 11.26
CA ARG A 160 -0.93 22.07 11.19
C ARG A 160 -2.35 21.76 10.73
N TYR A 161 -2.47 20.94 9.69
CA TYR A 161 -3.74 20.39 9.21
C TYR A 161 -3.98 19.04 9.86
N VAL A 162 -5.06 18.97 10.61
CA VAL A 162 -5.50 17.81 11.37
C VAL A 162 -6.72 17.25 10.66
N TYR A 163 -6.67 15.96 10.32
CA TYR A 163 -7.87 15.23 9.95
C TYR A 163 -8.49 14.68 11.22
N VAL A 164 -9.75 15.01 11.43
CA VAL A 164 -10.64 14.34 12.38
C VAL A 164 -11.64 13.58 11.52
N PRO A 165 -11.93 12.29 11.76
CA PRO A 165 -12.87 11.56 10.92
C PRO A 165 -14.15 12.36 10.67
N GLY A 166 -14.38 12.74 9.41
CA GLY A 166 -15.51 13.56 8.97
C GLY A 166 -15.30 15.07 8.86
N HIS A 167 -14.16 15.66 9.28
CA HIS A 167 -13.86 17.09 9.03
C HIS A 167 -12.36 17.43 9.17
N PHE A 168 -11.98 18.64 8.80
CA PHE A 168 -10.60 19.12 8.90
C PHE A 168 -10.48 20.30 9.85
N LYS A 169 -9.40 20.30 10.64
CA LYS A 169 -9.02 21.42 11.50
C LYS A 169 -7.69 21.99 11.08
N LYS A 170 -7.59 23.31 11.14
CA LYS A 170 -6.36 24.06 10.94
C LYS A 170 -5.90 24.62 12.28
N VAL A 171 -4.90 23.98 12.87
CA VAL A 171 -4.29 24.43 14.11
C VAL A 171 -3.16 25.40 13.79
N ILE A 172 -3.28 26.65 14.23
CA ILE A 172 -2.28 27.70 14.07
C ILE A 172 -1.57 27.90 15.40
N TYR A 173 -0.32 27.46 15.47
CA TYR A 173 0.54 27.66 16.63
C TYR A 173 1.21 29.02 16.54
N ARG A 174 0.97 29.87 17.56
CA ARG A 174 1.66 31.13 17.79
C ARG A 174 2.89 30.83 18.65
N LEU A 175 4.06 30.96 18.05
CA LEU A 175 5.33 30.70 18.71
C LEU A 175 5.80 31.98 19.41
N HIS A 176 5.75 31.99 20.73
CA HIS A 176 6.16 33.13 21.55
C HIS A 176 7.64 33.05 21.91
N ARG A 177 8.42 34.05 21.52
CA ARG A 177 9.85 34.18 21.83
C ARG A 177 10.05 35.25 22.89
N PHE A 178 10.92 34.98 23.84
CA PHE A 178 11.18 35.88 24.94
C PHE A 178 12.67 36.17 25.09
N THR A 179 12.97 37.29 25.74
CA THR A 179 14.30 37.58 26.29
C THR A 179 14.21 37.70 27.80
N GLN A 180 15.15 37.08 28.50
CA GLN A 180 15.28 37.16 29.96
C GLN A 180 16.78 37.18 30.27
N ASP A 181 17.22 38.15 31.07
CA ASP A 181 18.63 38.31 31.49
C ASP A 181 19.63 38.32 30.30
N GLY A 182 19.22 38.90 29.16
CA GLY A 182 20.03 38.96 27.94
C GLY A 182 20.09 37.66 27.14
N LYS A 183 19.44 36.58 27.59
CA LYS A 183 19.31 35.31 26.87
C LYS A 183 17.97 35.26 26.12
N VAL A 184 18.01 34.81 24.87
CA VAL A 184 16.81 34.55 24.05
C VAL A 184 16.29 33.15 24.31
N PHE A 185 14.98 33.04 24.53
CA PHE A 185 14.25 31.80 24.73
C PHE A 185 13.27 31.60 23.57
N GLU A 186 13.49 30.53 22.80
CA GLU A 186 12.65 30.17 21.67
C GLU A 186 11.76 28.96 22.02
N PRO A 187 10.49 28.95 21.59
CA PRO A 187 9.58 27.84 21.81
C PRO A 187 9.91 26.69 20.86
N LYS A 188 9.73 25.45 21.33
CA LYS A 188 9.86 24.27 20.46
C LYS A 188 8.70 24.24 19.47
N THR A 189 9.00 24.13 18.18
CA THR A 189 7.95 23.96 17.16
C THR A 189 7.27 22.60 17.38
N PRO A 190 5.93 22.52 17.31
CA PRO A 190 5.22 21.24 17.43
C PRO A 190 5.76 20.21 16.43
N PRO A 191 5.89 18.94 16.84
CA PRO A 191 6.43 17.90 15.97
C PRO A 191 5.63 17.81 14.67
N ALA A 192 6.33 17.45 13.59
CA ALA A 192 5.75 17.21 12.29
C ALA A 192 6.16 15.82 11.84
N VAL A 193 5.21 15.06 11.29
CA VAL A 193 5.44 13.70 10.79
C VAL A 193 6.56 13.69 9.76
N PHE A 194 6.52 14.67 8.87
CA PHE A 194 7.55 14.89 7.88
C PHE A 194 8.15 16.28 8.10
N MET A 195 9.48 16.38 8.01
CA MET A 195 10.19 17.64 8.12
C MET A 195 9.59 18.69 7.17
N ASN A 196 9.29 19.88 7.69
CA ASN A 196 8.67 21.00 6.97
C ASN A 196 7.25 20.73 6.40
N SER A 197 6.57 19.68 6.85
CA SER A 197 5.17 19.42 6.48
C SER A 197 4.20 20.12 7.41
N SER A 198 3.12 20.66 6.84
CA SER A 198 1.96 21.16 7.61
C SER A 198 0.95 20.05 7.92
N TYR A 199 1.10 18.84 7.38
CA TYR A 199 0.16 17.73 7.59
C TYR A 199 0.54 16.90 8.81
N THR A 200 -0.43 16.63 9.68
CA THR A 200 -0.26 15.82 10.90
C THR A 200 -0.37 14.32 10.62
N SER A 201 -0.07 13.51 11.64
CA SER A 201 -0.17 12.05 11.57
C SER A 201 -1.59 11.61 11.26
N SER A 202 -2.59 12.25 11.85
CA SER A 202 -3.99 11.95 11.59
C SER A 202 -4.36 12.23 10.13
N PHE A 203 -3.85 13.31 9.54
CA PHE A 203 -4.07 13.61 8.12
C PHE A 203 -3.52 12.50 7.22
N VAL A 204 -2.27 12.10 7.47
CA VAL A 204 -1.62 11.02 6.71
C VAL A 204 -2.34 9.68 6.94
N ALA A 205 -2.70 9.36 8.18
CA ALA A 205 -3.41 8.14 8.54
C ALA A 205 -4.79 8.05 7.86
N GLY A 206 -5.54 9.16 7.81
CA GLY A 206 -6.81 9.24 7.09
C GLY A 206 -6.65 8.96 5.60
N LEU A 207 -5.67 9.62 4.97
CA LEU A 207 -5.34 9.38 3.55
C LEU A 207 -4.97 7.90 3.29
N LEU A 208 -4.15 7.30 4.15
CA LEU A 208 -3.77 5.89 4.05
C LEU A 208 -4.96 4.94 4.23
N GLN A 209 -5.81 5.18 5.23
CA GLN A 209 -6.97 4.36 5.52
C GLN A 209 -7.95 4.37 4.33
N LEU A 210 -8.27 5.54 3.80
CA LEU A 210 -9.14 5.67 2.62
C LEU A 210 -8.55 4.95 1.40
N ARG A 211 -7.23 5.07 1.17
CA ARG A 211 -6.58 4.47 0.01
C ARG A 211 -6.45 2.95 0.10
N TYR A 212 -6.00 2.41 1.23
CA TYR A 212 -5.57 1.02 1.35
C TYR A 212 -6.58 0.11 2.05
N MET A 213 -7.50 0.66 2.84
CA MET A 213 -8.56 -0.12 3.49
C MET A 213 -9.90 0.01 2.81
N TYR A 214 -10.27 1.24 2.42
CA TYR A 214 -11.52 1.50 1.70
C TYR A 214 -11.35 1.50 0.18
N ALA A 215 -10.14 1.19 -0.30
CA ALA A 215 -9.85 1.04 -1.73
C ALA A 215 -10.26 2.27 -2.57
N MET A 216 -10.23 3.48 -2.01
CA MET A 216 -10.59 4.69 -2.73
C MET A 216 -9.44 5.15 -3.65
N PRO A 217 -9.70 5.43 -4.94
CA PRO A 217 -8.73 6.09 -5.81
C PRO A 217 -8.34 7.46 -5.24
N VAL A 218 -7.10 7.90 -5.48
CA VAL A 218 -6.58 9.17 -4.92
C VAL A 218 -7.44 10.36 -5.33
N GLU A 219 -7.92 10.38 -6.57
CA GLU A 219 -8.83 11.41 -7.09
C GLU A 219 -10.14 11.44 -6.30
N ARG A 220 -10.68 10.28 -5.93
CA ARG A 220 -11.90 10.20 -5.12
C ARG A 220 -11.65 10.64 -3.69
N ILE A 221 -10.47 10.38 -3.14
CA ILE A 221 -10.10 10.87 -1.80
C ILE A 221 -10.00 12.39 -1.80
N ILE A 222 -9.44 12.98 -2.86
CA ILE A 222 -9.35 14.44 -3.01
C ILE A 222 -10.74 15.07 -3.04
N HIS A 223 -11.66 14.55 -3.87
CA HIS A 223 -13.05 15.04 -3.87
C HIS A 223 -13.75 14.82 -2.53
N TYR A 224 -13.52 13.67 -1.89
CA TYR A 224 -14.03 13.42 -0.55
C TYR A 224 -13.48 14.44 0.47
N PHE A 225 -12.23 14.88 0.35
CA PHE A 225 -11.67 15.93 1.20
C PHE A 225 -12.23 17.32 0.86
N GLU A 226 -12.43 17.62 -0.43
CA GLU A 226 -13.06 18.86 -0.89
C GLU A 226 -14.49 19.00 -0.34
N ASP A 227 -15.27 17.92 -0.37
CA ASP A 227 -16.63 17.87 0.21
C ASP A 227 -16.65 18.12 1.73
N GLN A 228 -15.53 17.88 2.42
CA GLN A 228 -15.35 18.17 3.85
C GLN A 228 -14.61 19.50 4.10
N GLY A 229 -14.50 20.36 3.10
CA GLY A 229 -13.84 21.66 3.22
C GLY A 229 -12.31 21.54 3.31
N PHE A 230 -11.69 20.70 2.47
CA PHE A 230 -10.23 20.66 2.34
C PHE A 230 -9.79 20.37 0.90
N ASN A 231 -9.27 21.38 0.21
CA ASN A 231 -8.78 21.21 -1.17
C ASN A 231 -7.37 20.60 -1.26
N LEU A 232 -7.24 19.28 -1.34
CA LEU A 232 -5.94 18.62 -1.45
C LEU A 232 -5.49 18.45 -2.91
N LYS A 233 -4.40 19.11 -3.30
CA LYS A 233 -3.78 18.87 -4.63
C LYS A 233 -3.28 17.43 -4.78
N LYS A 234 -3.54 16.83 -5.95
CA LYS A 234 -3.11 15.45 -6.27
C LYS A 234 -1.59 15.19 -6.12
N PRO A 235 -0.68 16.08 -6.55
CA PRO A 235 0.74 15.90 -6.29
C PRO A 235 1.07 15.84 -4.78
N THR A 236 0.39 16.63 -3.97
CA THR A 236 0.55 16.63 -2.51
C THR A 236 0.07 15.31 -1.90
N ALA A 237 -1.09 14.81 -2.31
CA ALA A 237 -1.56 13.48 -1.89
C ALA A 237 -0.54 12.38 -2.25
N GLY A 238 -0.01 12.40 -3.48
CA GLY A 238 1.02 11.45 -3.92
C GLY A 238 2.33 11.58 -3.12
N PHE A 239 2.75 12.79 -2.79
CA PHE A 239 3.91 13.06 -1.95
C PHE A 239 3.71 12.50 -0.53
N LEU A 240 2.56 12.76 0.10
CA LEU A 240 2.25 12.27 1.44
C LEU A 240 2.24 10.73 1.49
N LEU A 241 1.62 10.07 0.50
CA LEU A 241 1.64 8.62 0.38
C LEU A 241 3.07 8.06 0.22
N GLY A 242 3.91 8.72 -0.59
CA GLY A 242 5.29 8.34 -0.79
C GLY A 242 6.13 8.47 0.48
N ARG A 243 6.03 9.60 1.18
CA ARG A 243 6.74 9.85 2.44
C ARG A 243 6.26 8.95 3.57
N ALA A 244 4.97 8.62 3.60
CA ALA A 244 4.44 7.64 4.54
C ALA A 244 5.05 6.26 4.32
N ALA A 245 5.12 5.78 3.07
CA ALA A 245 5.74 4.49 2.76
C ALA A 245 7.24 4.46 3.13
N GLU A 246 7.97 5.56 2.93
CA GLU A 246 9.37 5.67 3.35
C GLU A 246 9.51 5.60 4.88
N THR A 247 8.66 6.33 5.60
CA THR A 247 8.66 6.37 7.08
C THR A 247 8.28 5.00 7.67
N LEU A 248 7.31 4.33 7.06
CA LEU A 248 6.84 3.00 7.48
C LEU A 248 7.73 1.85 6.96
N GLY A 249 8.82 2.14 6.25
CA GLY A 249 9.72 1.13 5.69
C GLY A 249 10.39 0.26 6.76
N ASN A 250 10.69 0.81 7.94
CA ASN A 250 11.24 0.02 9.06
C ASN A 250 10.19 -0.90 9.69
N PHE A 251 8.92 -0.47 9.78
CA PHE A 251 7.84 -1.36 10.19
C PHE A 251 7.67 -2.52 9.22
N TYR A 252 7.73 -2.26 7.91
CA TYR A 252 7.70 -3.30 6.89
C TYR A 252 8.82 -4.33 7.06
N ARG A 253 10.05 -3.89 7.33
CA ARG A 253 11.18 -4.78 7.61
C ARG A 253 11.01 -5.56 8.91
N ALA A 254 10.46 -4.94 9.94
CA ALA A 254 10.18 -5.61 11.22
C ALA A 254 9.08 -6.68 11.06
N ILE A 255 7.99 -6.37 10.34
CA ILE A 255 6.93 -7.34 10.00
C ILE A 255 7.50 -8.50 9.21
N ARG A 256 8.33 -8.25 8.19
CA ARG A 256 9.02 -9.31 7.43
C ARG A 256 9.74 -10.28 8.36
N LYS A 257 10.53 -9.77 9.31
CA LYS A 257 11.26 -10.63 10.27
C LYS A 257 10.31 -11.48 11.11
N VAL A 258 9.21 -10.90 11.60
CA VAL A 258 8.25 -11.64 12.45
C VAL A 258 7.51 -12.69 11.65
N VAL A 259 6.99 -12.34 10.46
CA VAL A 259 6.29 -13.30 9.58
C VAL A 259 7.19 -14.46 9.19
N LEU A 260 8.45 -14.20 8.81
CA LEU A 260 9.40 -15.26 8.44
C LEU A 260 9.99 -16.02 9.65
N SER A 261 9.67 -15.60 10.87
CA SER A 261 9.98 -16.35 12.10
C SER A 261 8.81 -17.20 12.61
N ASP A 262 7.62 -17.03 12.02
CA ASP A 262 6.45 -17.85 12.31
C ASP A 262 6.72 -19.27 11.80
N ASP A 263 6.46 -20.30 12.60
CA ASP A 263 6.70 -21.68 12.17
C ASP A 263 5.59 -22.22 11.25
N TYR A 264 4.56 -21.41 11.02
CA TYR A 264 3.48 -21.68 10.10
C TYR A 264 3.09 -20.41 9.32
N ILE A 265 3.38 -20.42 8.02
CA ILE A 265 3.02 -19.33 7.09
C ILE A 265 2.04 -19.80 6.03
N ALA A 266 1.26 -18.87 5.50
CA ALA A 266 0.48 -19.03 4.28
C ALA A 266 0.98 -18.09 3.20
N SER A 267 0.94 -18.51 1.93
CA SER A 267 1.29 -17.66 0.80
C SER A 267 0.31 -17.81 -0.35
N ASP A 268 0.05 -16.70 -1.02
CA ASP A 268 -0.68 -16.63 -2.29
C ASP A 268 -0.25 -15.35 -3.03
N GLU A 269 -0.40 -15.31 -4.35
CA GLU A 269 -0.09 -14.13 -5.14
C GLU A 269 -1.35 -13.49 -5.75
N THR A 270 -1.33 -12.17 -5.78
CA THR A 270 -2.34 -11.38 -6.49
C THR A 270 -1.67 -10.42 -7.44
N TYR A 271 -2.42 -9.86 -8.38
CA TYR A 271 -1.86 -8.94 -9.36
C TYR A 271 -2.58 -7.60 -9.37
N PHE A 272 -1.85 -6.57 -9.79
CA PHE A 272 -2.40 -5.28 -10.15
C PHE A 272 -1.85 -4.83 -11.50
N LYS A 273 -2.56 -3.96 -12.21
CA LYS A 273 -2.01 -3.35 -13.43
C LYS A 273 -1.03 -2.25 -13.07
N ILE A 274 0.10 -2.19 -13.75
CA ILE A 274 1.18 -1.24 -13.51
C ILE A 274 1.46 -0.50 -14.80
N LEU A 275 1.50 0.83 -14.78
CA LEU A 275 1.98 1.60 -15.90
C LEU A 275 3.48 1.40 -16.08
N VAL A 276 3.86 1.13 -17.32
CA VAL A 276 5.25 0.94 -17.74
C VAL A 276 5.53 1.74 -19.01
N PRO A 277 6.77 2.22 -19.21
CA PRO A 277 7.13 2.96 -20.42
C PRO A 277 6.95 2.13 -21.70
N GLU A 278 7.23 0.83 -21.61
CA GLU A 278 7.14 -0.13 -22.70
C GLU A 278 5.69 -0.38 -23.10
N LYS A 279 5.37 -0.17 -24.38
CA LYS A 279 4.05 -0.47 -24.93
C LYS A 279 3.98 -1.94 -25.30
N ASN A 280 2.88 -2.60 -24.91
CA ASN A 280 2.58 -3.94 -25.39
C ASN A 280 2.15 -3.93 -26.88
N SER A 281 1.92 -5.12 -27.45
CA SER A 281 1.48 -5.29 -28.85
C SER A 281 0.19 -4.55 -29.22
N LYS A 282 -0.59 -4.09 -28.23
CA LYS A 282 -1.82 -3.29 -28.41
C LYS A 282 -1.58 -1.79 -28.18
N GLY A 283 -0.32 -1.34 -28.16
CA GLY A 283 0.06 0.05 -27.95
C GLY A 283 -0.12 0.58 -26.52
N LYS A 284 -0.45 -0.28 -25.54
CA LYS A 284 -0.72 0.13 -24.15
C LYS A 284 0.51 -0.05 -23.27
N GLY A 285 0.92 1.02 -22.57
CA GLY A 285 2.00 1.00 -21.56
C GLY A 285 1.55 0.44 -20.21
N VAL A 286 1.02 -0.78 -20.18
CA VAL A 286 0.51 -1.41 -18.95
C VAL A 286 0.81 -2.90 -18.92
N LYS A 287 1.30 -3.39 -17.77
CA LYS A 287 1.53 -4.82 -17.52
C LYS A 287 0.91 -5.27 -16.20
N LYS A 288 0.72 -6.58 -16.03
CA LYS A 288 0.40 -7.15 -14.72
C LYS A 288 1.67 -7.13 -13.87
N GLY A 289 1.56 -6.58 -12.66
CA GLY A 289 2.57 -6.71 -11.64
C GLY A 289 2.02 -7.52 -10.47
N TYR A 290 2.78 -8.52 -10.04
CA TYR A 290 2.37 -9.45 -9.00
C TYR A 290 2.87 -9.01 -7.63
N PHE A 291 1.99 -9.14 -6.65
CA PHE A 291 2.21 -8.93 -5.23
C PHE A 291 2.11 -10.30 -4.57
N TRP A 292 3.19 -10.72 -3.93
CA TRP A 292 3.25 -11.97 -3.19
C TRP A 292 2.89 -11.68 -1.76
N VAL A 293 1.88 -12.35 -1.24
CA VAL A 293 1.37 -12.10 0.10
C VAL A 293 1.70 -13.30 0.97
N ILE A 294 2.47 -13.06 2.02
CA ILE A 294 2.85 -14.04 3.01
C ILE A 294 2.20 -13.66 4.34
N VAL A 295 1.53 -14.60 4.97
CA VAL A 295 0.83 -14.40 6.25
C VAL A 295 1.45 -15.31 7.29
N GLY A 296 1.92 -14.74 8.40
CA GLY A 296 2.27 -15.52 9.59
C GLY A 296 1.01 -15.90 10.34
N GLN A 297 0.73 -17.19 10.44
CA GLN A 297 -0.55 -17.70 10.95
C GLN A 297 -0.68 -17.51 12.46
N LYS A 298 0.42 -17.61 13.22
CA LYS A 298 0.40 -17.40 14.68
C LYS A 298 0.56 -15.94 15.04
N SER A 299 1.43 -15.23 14.32
CA SER A 299 1.65 -13.79 14.52
C SER A 299 0.47 -12.92 14.07
N GLY A 300 -0.38 -13.42 13.18
CA GLY A 300 -1.50 -12.64 12.62
C GLY A 300 -1.01 -11.45 11.78
N LEU A 301 0.22 -11.49 11.27
CA LEU A 301 0.83 -10.44 10.49
C LEU A 301 0.92 -10.82 9.02
N LEU A 302 0.81 -9.83 8.14
CA LEU A 302 0.84 -9.98 6.69
C LEU A 302 1.98 -9.17 6.10
N TYR A 303 2.78 -9.83 5.27
CA TYR A 303 3.93 -9.30 4.55
C TYR A 303 3.71 -9.37 3.04
N VAL A 304 3.85 -8.23 2.35
CA VAL A 304 3.65 -8.15 0.89
C VAL A 304 4.98 -7.89 0.18
N VAL A 305 5.38 -8.79 -0.72
CA VAL A 305 6.57 -8.63 -1.56
C VAL A 305 6.16 -8.15 -2.94
N TYR A 306 6.89 -7.17 -3.46
CA TYR A 306 6.74 -6.71 -4.84
C TYR A 306 8.12 -6.48 -5.45
N ARG A 307 8.45 -7.18 -6.54
CA ARG A 307 9.73 -7.08 -7.24
C ARG A 307 9.50 -6.85 -8.73
N ASP A 308 9.43 -5.58 -9.12
CA ASP A 308 9.19 -5.14 -10.50
C ASP A 308 8.00 -5.84 -11.20
N GLY A 309 7.04 -6.29 -10.40
CA GLY A 309 5.86 -7.01 -10.85
C GLY A 309 6.09 -8.45 -11.32
N SER A 310 7.25 -9.05 -11.06
CA SER A 310 7.56 -10.44 -11.45
C SER A 310 6.63 -11.46 -10.77
N ARG A 311 6.19 -12.46 -11.55
CA ARG A 311 5.52 -13.69 -11.06
C ARG A 311 6.45 -14.90 -11.09
N ALA A 312 7.74 -14.71 -11.32
CA ALA A 312 8.68 -15.82 -11.26
C ALA A 312 8.87 -16.27 -9.80
N GLY A 313 9.12 -17.58 -9.62
CA GLY A 313 9.25 -18.17 -8.30
C GLY A 313 10.46 -17.66 -7.52
N ASP A 314 11.49 -17.13 -8.20
CA ASP A 314 12.67 -16.50 -7.59
C ASP A 314 12.31 -15.43 -6.56
N VAL A 315 11.22 -14.69 -6.79
CA VAL A 315 10.74 -13.67 -5.84
C VAL A 315 10.42 -14.27 -4.48
N ILE A 316 9.72 -15.41 -4.44
CA ILE A 316 9.34 -16.06 -3.18
C ILE A 316 10.47 -16.93 -2.63
N TYR A 317 11.29 -17.53 -3.51
CA TYR A 317 12.44 -18.33 -3.12
C TYR A 317 13.47 -17.54 -2.32
N ASP A 318 13.78 -16.32 -2.74
CA ASP A 318 14.72 -15.45 -2.03
C ASP A 318 14.24 -15.07 -0.63
N GLU A 319 12.92 -14.98 -0.44
CA GLU A 319 12.33 -14.70 0.87
C GLU A 319 12.37 -15.92 1.80
N LEU A 320 12.28 -17.13 1.22
CA LEU A 320 12.16 -18.39 1.94
C LEU A 320 13.47 -19.16 2.13
N HIS A 321 14.59 -18.73 1.54
CA HIS A 321 15.86 -19.45 1.60
C HIS A 321 16.36 -19.73 3.04
N GLY A 322 15.94 -18.94 4.04
CA GLY A 322 16.27 -19.16 5.46
C GLY A 322 15.08 -19.59 6.32
N TYR A 323 13.92 -19.83 5.72
CA TYR A 323 12.69 -20.16 6.43
C TYR A 323 12.69 -21.62 6.90
N HIS A 324 12.18 -21.85 8.11
CA HIS A 324 12.05 -23.17 8.71
C HIS A 324 10.63 -23.31 9.24
N GLY A 325 9.88 -24.31 8.78
CA GLY A 325 8.52 -24.56 9.26
C GLY A 325 7.57 -25.00 8.16
N THR A 326 6.28 -24.78 8.39
CA THR A 326 5.21 -25.19 7.49
C THR A 326 4.78 -24.03 6.59
N MET A 327 4.58 -24.29 5.30
CA MET A 327 4.08 -23.30 4.34
C MET A 327 2.79 -23.80 3.67
N HIS A 328 1.72 -23.04 3.80
CA HIS A 328 0.44 -23.30 3.13
C HIS A 328 0.36 -22.54 1.81
N SER A 329 0.09 -23.23 0.71
CA SER A 329 -0.08 -22.60 -0.60
C SER A 329 -1.12 -23.32 -1.46
N ASP A 330 -1.42 -22.75 -2.63
CA ASP A 330 -2.04 -23.50 -3.71
C ASP A 330 -1.01 -24.41 -4.44
N ALA A 331 -1.45 -25.09 -5.51
CA ALA A 331 -0.63 -26.02 -6.29
C ALA A 331 0.13 -25.36 -7.47
N ALA A 332 0.31 -24.03 -7.48
CA ALA A 332 1.10 -23.40 -8.52
C ALA A 332 2.51 -24.03 -8.58
N SER A 333 3.04 -24.21 -9.79
CA SER A 333 4.27 -25.00 -9.99
C SER A 333 5.46 -24.48 -9.19
N PHE A 334 5.55 -23.15 -9.01
CA PHE A 334 6.61 -22.56 -8.21
C PHE A 334 6.47 -22.85 -6.71
N TYR A 335 5.26 -23.01 -6.16
CA TYR A 335 5.09 -23.45 -4.78
C TYR A 335 5.39 -24.94 -4.62
N ARG A 336 4.99 -25.78 -5.57
CA ARG A 336 5.35 -27.21 -5.54
C ARG A 336 6.86 -27.43 -5.53
N LYS A 337 7.63 -26.56 -6.20
CA LYS A 337 9.11 -26.62 -6.14
C LYS A 337 9.65 -26.47 -4.71
N ILE A 338 8.92 -25.81 -3.80
CA ILE A 338 9.31 -25.64 -2.39
C ILE A 338 9.27 -26.97 -1.62
N GLN A 339 8.61 -28.00 -2.16
CA GLN A 339 8.69 -29.37 -1.61
C GLN A 339 9.96 -30.12 -2.01
N GLY A 340 10.77 -29.55 -2.91
CA GLY A 340 11.99 -30.18 -3.40
C GLY A 340 13.22 -29.90 -2.52
N ASP A 341 14.34 -30.51 -2.94
CA ASP A 341 15.62 -30.50 -2.20
C ASP A 341 16.22 -29.10 -1.99
N ASP A 342 15.78 -28.09 -2.76
CA ASP A 342 16.20 -26.69 -2.59
C ASP A 342 15.69 -26.08 -1.26
N PHE A 343 14.64 -26.66 -0.65
CA PHE A 343 13.99 -26.14 0.57
C PHE A 343 13.71 -27.26 1.60
N PRO A 344 14.75 -27.96 2.09
CA PRO A 344 14.58 -29.18 2.90
C PRO A 344 13.94 -28.91 4.28
N ASN A 345 13.98 -27.66 4.74
CA ASN A 345 13.44 -27.23 6.03
C ASN A 345 11.98 -26.73 5.96
N ILE A 346 11.35 -26.83 4.78
CA ILE A 346 9.99 -26.34 4.55
C ILE A 346 9.07 -27.52 4.25
N THR A 347 8.08 -27.74 5.12
CA THR A 347 6.97 -28.65 4.82
C THR A 347 5.86 -27.87 4.16
N ARG A 348 5.64 -28.06 2.85
CA ARG A 348 4.53 -27.43 2.16
C ARG A 348 3.24 -28.25 2.31
N ILE A 349 2.18 -27.60 2.77
CA ILE A 349 0.82 -28.14 2.80
C ILE A 349 -0.08 -27.48 1.75
N ALA A 350 -1.06 -28.23 1.27
CA ALA A 350 -1.97 -27.79 0.21
C ALA A 350 -3.28 -27.22 0.74
N CYS A 351 -3.88 -26.32 -0.04
CA CYS A 351 -5.23 -25.81 0.21
C CYS A 351 -6.31 -26.80 -0.26
N LEU A 352 -7.03 -27.43 0.67
CA LEU A 352 -8.11 -28.37 0.33
C LEU A 352 -9.25 -27.72 -0.46
N GLN A 353 -9.56 -26.45 -0.20
CA GLN A 353 -10.60 -25.75 -0.95
C GLN A 353 -10.28 -25.62 -2.45
N HIS A 354 -9.02 -25.45 -2.85
CA HIS A 354 -8.63 -25.41 -4.26
C HIS A 354 -8.84 -26.76 -4.94
N ILE A 355 -8.50 -27.85 -4.24
CA ILE A 355 -8.73 -29.22 -4.71
C ILE A 355 -10.24 -29.47 -4.84
N LYS A 356 -11.00 -29.20 -3.78
CA LYS A 356 -12.45 -29.39 -3.72
C LYS A 356 -13.17 -28.61 -4.81
N ARG A 357 -12.76 -27.36 -5.08
CA ARG A 357 -13.38 -26.50 -6.12
C ARG A 357 -13.35 -27.18 -7.48
N LYS A 358 -12.23 -27.81 -7.85
CA LYS A 358 -12.11 -28.51 -9.14
C LYS A 358 -13.11 -29.65 -9.31
N PHE A 359 -13.40 -30.39 -8.24
CA PHE A 359 -14.46 -31.40 -8.29
C PHE A 359 -15.87 -30.79 -8.27
N ILE A 360 -16.08 -29.68 -7.55
CA ILE A 360 -17.36 -28.95 -7.58
C ILE A 360 -17.69 -28.48 -9.00
N ASP A 361 -16.69 -28.00 -9.74
CA ASP A 361 -16.93 -27.44 -11.07
C ASP A 361 -17.45 -28.49 -12.07
N CYS A 362 -17.22 -29.79 -11.84
CA CYS A 362 -17.70 -30.89 -12.69
C CYS A 362 -18.70 -31.86 -12.03
N MET A 363 -19.05 -31.68 -10.74
CA MET A 363 -19.87 -32.66 -9.98
C MET A 363 -21.32 -32.84 -10.47
N ASP A 364 -21.83 -31.88 -11.24
CA ASP A 364 -23.19 -31.96 -11.80
C ASP A 364 -23.26 -32.93 -12.99
N ALA A 365 -22.15 -33.07 -13.71
CA ALA A 365 -22.01 -33.99 -14.85
C ALA A 365 -21.38 -35.33 -14.44
N GLU A 366 -20.54 -35.34 -13.40
CA GLU A 366 -19.70 -36.48 -13.02
C GLU A 366 -20.07 -36.98 -11.61
N PRO A 367 -20.79 -38.12 -11.48
CA PRO A 367 -21.17 -38.69 -10.18
C PRO A 367 -19.98 -38.92 -9.23
N GLU A 368 -18.83 -39.31 -9.78
CA GLU A 368 -17.60 -39.56 -9.03
C GLU A 368 -17.04 -38.28 -8.41
N ALA A 369 -17.13 -37.15 -9.11
CA ALA A 369 -16.76 -35.86 -8.54
C ALA A 369 -17.69 -35.47 -7.38
N LYS A 370 -18.99 -35.76 -7.49
CA LYS A 370 -19.96 -35.55 -6.40
C LYS A 370 -19.63 -36.40 -5.18
N GLU A 371 -19.25 -37.66 -5.38
CA GLU A 371 -18.78 -38.54 -4.30
C GLU A 371 -17.50 -38.03 -3.65
N MET A 372 -16.51 -37.61 -4.46
CA MET A 372 -15.27 -37.03 -3.96
C MET A 372 -15.52 -35.79 -3.10
N VAL A 373 -16.42 -34.89 -3.52
CA VAL A 373 -16.82 -33.71 -2.74
C VAL A 373 -17.45 -34.11 -1.41
N LYS A 374 -18.26 -35.17 -1.36
CA LYS A 374 -18.83 -35.69 -0.10
C LYS A 374 -17.73 -36.20 0.84
N LEU A 375 -16.75 -36.95 0.32
CA LEU A 375 -15.63 -37.46 1.14
C LEU A 375 -14.78 -36.31 1.70
N ILE A 376 -14.42 -35.34 0.87
CA ILE A 376 -13.70 -34.13 1.31
C ILE A 376 -14.53 -33.37 2.36
N ASN A 377 -15.86 -33.27 2.19
CA ASN A 377 -16.72 -32.64 3.18
C ASN A 377 -16.69 -33.35 4.54
N LYS A 378 -16.52 -34.67 4.59
CA LYS A 378 -16.36 -35.38 5.88
C LYS A 378 -15.17 -34.85 6.68
N LEU A 379 -14.03 -34.56 6.03
CA LEU A 379 -12.86 -33.95 6.70
C LEU A 379 -13.24 -32.61 7.35
N TYR A 380 -13.93 -31.73 6.63
CA TYR A 380 -14.40 -30.45 7.19
C TYR A 380 -15.40 -30.63 8.34
N HIS A 381 -16.30 -31.62 8.25
CA HIS A 381 -17.29 -31.87 9.30
C HIS A 381 -16.61 -32.30 10.60
N GLU A 382 -15.64 -33.20 10.52
CA GLU A 382 -14.88 -33.66 11.68
C GLU A 382 -13.97 -32.56 12.25
N GLU A 383 -13.32 -31.78 11.38
CA GLU A 383 -12.49 -30.63 11.81
C GLU A 383 -13.32 -29.58 12.55
N HIS A 384 -14.53 -29.26 12.09
CA HIS A 384 -15.36 -28.22 12.70
C HIS A 384 -15.99 -28.62 14.05
N LYS A 385 -15.91 -29.89 14.46
CA LYS A 385 -16.42 -30.31 15.78
C LYS A 385 -15.63 -29.71 16.93
N HIS A 386 -14.35 -29.41 16.71
CA HIS A 386 -13.45 -28.88 17.72
C HIS A 386 -12.62 -27.74 17.17
N LYS A 387 -12.32 -26.75 18.02
CA LYS A 387 -11.54 -25.59 17.61
C LYS A 387 -10.57 -25.21 18.71
N ILE A 388 -9.31 -25.03 18.33
CA ILE A 388 -8.23 -24.64 19.24
C ILE A 388 -8.59 -23.31 19.91
N GLY A 389 -8.41 -23.26 21.24
CA GLY A 389 -8.72 -22.09 22.06
C GLY A 389 -10.19 -21.98 22.49
N GLU A 390 -11.08 -22.82 21.98
CA GLU A 390 -12.48 -22.91 22.43
C GLU A 390 -12.66 -24.14 23.33
N ASN A 391 -13.46 -24.01 24.40
CA ASN A 391 -13.70 -25.10 25.37
C ASN A 391 -12.41 -25.76 25.92
N SER A 392 -11.32 -25.00 26.01
CA SER A 392 -9.97 -25.46 26.41
C SER A 392 -9.30 -26.46 25.45
N TRP A 393 -9.75 -26.58 24.19
CA TRP A 393 -9.07 -27.42 23.21
C TRP A 393 -7.66 -26.90 22.91
N THR A 394 -6.67 -27.74 23.19
CA THR A 394 -5.27 -27.46 22.89
C THR A 394 -4.88 -27.90 21.47
N VAL A 395 -3.65 -27.60 21.06
CA VAL A 395 -3.10 -28.07 19.77
C VAL A 395 -2.95 -29.60 19.81
N GLU A 396 -2.55 -30.15 20.95
CA GLU A 396 -2.36 -31.58 21.20
C GLU A 396 -3.69 -32.34 21.17
N ASP A 397 -4.76 -31.76 21.73
CA ASP A 397 -6.11 -32.34 21.66
C ASP A 397 -6.60 -32.37 20.21
N ASN A 398 -6.42 -31.28 19.46
CA ASN A 398 -6.84 -31.23 18.06
C ASN A 398 -6.02 -32.19 17.20
N PHE A 399 -4.72 -32.32 17.46
CA PHE A 399 -3.88 -33.30 16.79
C PHE A 399 -4.35 -34.74 17.06
N SER A 400 -4.63 -35.07 18.33
CA SER A 400 -5.14 -36.39 18.74
C SER A 400 -6.49 -36.70 18.09
N TRP A 401 -7.37 -35.71 18.01
CA TRP A 401 -8.64 -35.82 17.29
C TRP A 401 -8.43 -36.11 15.79
N ARG A 402 -7.55 -35.34 15.14
CA ARG A 402 -7.16 -35.57 13.74
C ARG A 402 -6.67 -36.99 13.49
N GLN A 403 -5.85 -37.55 14.39
CA GLN A 403 -5.37 -38.92 14.24
C GLN A 403 -6.49 -39.98 14.35
N GLN A 404 -7.63 -39.66 14.96
CA GLN A 404 -8.77 -40.58 15.06
C GLN A 404 -9.59 -40.64 13.77
N TYR A 405 -9.91 -39.48 13.16
CA TYR A 405 -10.81 -39.43 12.01
C TYR A 405 -10.10 -39.36 10.66
N ALA A 406 -8.98 -38.62 10.56
CA ALA A 406 -8.38 -38.28 9.28
C ALA A 406 -7.82 -39.50 8.54
N PRO A 407 -7.12 -40.47 9.18
CA PRO A 407 -6.56 -41.62 8.47
C PRO A 407 -7.61 -42.45 7.72
N ALA A 408 -8.77 -42.72 8.35
CA ALA A 408 -9.84 -43.48 7.74
C ALA A 408 -10.46 -42.75 6.54
N ILE A 409 -10.73 -41.45 6.69
CA ILE A 409 -11.32 -40.64 5.61
C ILE A 409 -10.32 -40.43 4.46
N LEU A 410 -9.04 -40.23 4.76
CA LEU A 410 -8.00 -40.12 3.74
C LEU A 410 -7.85 -41.42 2.96
N ALA A 411 -7.93 -42.59 3.61
CA ALA A 411 -7.94 -43.87 2.91
C ALA A 411 -9.11 -43.97 1.91
N GLU A 412 -10.34 -43.64 2.34
CA GLU A 412 -11.52 -43.61 1.45
C GLU A 412 -11.31 -42.65 0.26
N ILE A 413 -10.74 -41.46 0.52
CA ILE A 413 -10.44 -40.48 -0.52
C ILE A 413 -9.40 -41.03 -1.50
N LYS A 414 -8.35 -41.69 -1.00
CA LYS A 414 -7.28 -42.24 -1.85
C LYS A 414 -7.79 -43.36 -2.73
N ASP A 415 -8.59 -44.26 -2.18
CA ASP A 415 -9.21 -45.36 -2.93
C ASP A 415 -10.09 -44.81 -4.06
N LYS A 416 -10.93 -43.80 -3.75
CA LYS A 416 -11.78 -43.16 -4.76
C LYS A 416 -10.97 -42.42 -5.81
N LEU A 417 -9.90 -41.74 -5.42
CA LEU A 417 -9.01 -41.04 -6.33
C LEU A 417 -8.34 -42.01 -7.31
N ASP A 418 -7.85 -43.14 -6.81
CA ASP A 418 -7.25 -44.19 -7.62
C ASP A 418 -8.25 -44.88 -8.54
N GLU A 419 -9.50 -45.10 -8.07
CA GLU A 419 -10.60 -45.59 -8.89
C GLU A 419 -10.86 -44.68 -10.10
N ILE A 420 -10.95 -43.36 -9.87
CA ILE A 420 -11.15 -42.38 -10.93
C ILE A 420 -9.98 -42.42 -11.93
N LEU A 421 -8.74 -42.38 -11.44
CA LEU A 421 -7.54 -42.35 -12.29
C LEU A 421 -7.31 -43.63 -13.10
N LYS A 422 -7.77 -44.79 -12.60
CA LYS A 422 -7.66 -46.08 -13.28
C LYS A 422 -8.82 -46.37 -14.23
N LYS A 423 -9.83 -45.50 -14.29
CA LYS A 423 -11.02 -45.70 -15.13
C LYS A 423 -10.61 -45.75 -16.62
N PRO A 424 -10.86 -46.85 -17.34
CA PRO A 424 -10.35 -47.04 -18.70
C PRO A 424 -10.91 -46.04 -19.72
N ASN A 425 -12.09 -45.48 -19.44
CA ASN A 425 -12.77 -44.50 -20.29
C ASN A 425 -12.61 -43.06 -19.77
N LEU A 426 -11.66 -42.80 -18.86
CA LEU A 426 -11.38 -41.44 -18.42
C LEU A 426 -10.73 -40.67 -19.58
N LEU A 427 -11.49 -39.76 -20.19
CA LEU A 427 -11.00 -38.96 -21.30
C LEU A 427 -9.87 -38.03 -20.83
N PRO A 428 -8.67 -38.08 -21.44
CA PRO A 428 -7.59 -37.15 -21.09
C PRO A 428 -8.00 -35.69 -21.32
N GLY A 429 -7.76 -34.84 -20.33
CA GLY A 429 -8.14 -33.42 -20.38
C GLY A 429 -9.63 -33.15 -20.12
N SER A 430 -10.42 -34.15 -19.74
CA SER A 430 -11.74 -33.89 -19.15
C SER A 430 -11.58 -33.17 -17.79
N GLU A 431 -12.61 -32.42 -17.39
CA GLU A 431 -12.59 -31.71 -16.10
C GLU A 431 -12.38 -32.67 -14.92
N LEU A 432 -12.96 -33.87 -14.96
CA LEU A 432 -12.74 -34.92 -13.96
C LEU A 432 -11.29 -35.42 -13.95
N SER A 433 -10.72 -35.66 -15.14
CA SER A 433 -9.32 -36.11 -15.28
C SER A 433 -8.35 -35.07 -14.74
N GLU A 434 -8.60 -33.79 -15.02
CA GLU A 434 -7.81 -32.67 -14.51
C GLU A 434 -7.96 -32.51 -12.99
N ALA A 435 -9.17 -32.63 -12.45
CA ALA A 435 -9.43 -32.55 -11.01
C ALA A 435 -8.74 -33.69 -10.25
N ALA A 436 -8.86 -34.93 -10.74
CA ALA A 436 -8.20 -36.10 -10.16
C ALA A 436 -6.67 -36.02 -10.25
N SER A 437 -6.14 -35.65 -11.41
CA SER A 437 -4.69 -35.47 -11.59
C SER A 437 -4.15 -34.36 -10.68
N TYR A 438 -4.89 -33.26 -10.55
CA TYR A 438 -4.54 -32.17 -9.64
C TYR A 438 -4.49 -32.64 -8.19
N PHE A 439 -5.52 -33.36 -7.71
CA PHE A 439 -5.54 -33.88 -6.35
C PHE A 439 -4.40 -34.88 -6.13
N ASN A 440 -4.17 -35.80 -7.06
CA ASN A 440 -3.10 -36.79 -6.92
C ASN A 440 -1.71 -36.15 -6.82
N ASN A 441 -1.46 -35.07 -7.55
CA ASN A 441 -0.21 -34.31 -7.45
C ASN A 441 -0.03 -33.57 -6.13
N GLU A 442 -1.12 -33.31 -5.40
CA GLU A 442 -1.13 -32.62 -4.10
C GLU A 442 -1.30 -33.58 -2.93
N TRP A 443 -1.35 -34.90 -3.17
CA TRP A 443 -1.71 -35.91 -2.18
C TRP A 443 -0.88 -35.83 -0.90
N GLU A 444 0.46 -35.87 -1.03
CA GLU A 444 1.38 -35.79 0.11
C GLU A 444 1.20 -34.48 0.89
N ALA A 445 1.01 -33.36 0.17
CA ALA A 445 0.80 -32.04 0.77
C ALA A 445 -0.52 -31.94 1.54
N VAL A 446 -1.54 -32.72 1.14
CA VAL A 446 -2.82 -32.83 1.86
C VAL A 446 -2.67 -33.71 3.10
N VAL A 447 -1.97 -34.84 3.00
CA VAL A 447 -1.70 -35.71 4.14
C VAL A 447 -0.91 -34.95 5.22
N ASP A 448 0.06 -34.13 4.81
CA ASP A 448 0.88 -33.31 5.70
C ASP A 448 0.09 -32.30 6.54
N ILE A 449 -1.11 -31.88 6.10
CA ILE A 449 -2.00 -31.03 6.89
C ILE A 449 -2.26 -31.68 8.27
N PHE A 450 -2.47 -32.99 8.29
CA PHE A 450 -2.89 -33.73 9.49
C PHE A 450 -1.71 -34.20 10.36
N LYS A 451 -0.46 -33.86 9.99
CA LYS A 451 0.73 -34.13 10.83
C LYS A 451 0.91 -33.14 11.97
N ARG A 452 0.09 -32.07 12.02
CA ARG A 452 0.08 -31.05 13.07
C ARG A 452 -1.35 -30.78 13.53
N GLY A 453 -1.50 -30.28 14.76
CA GLY A 453 -2.81 -29.89 15.31
C GLY A 453 -3.23 -28.46 14.97
N ASP A 454 -2.29 -27.58 14.59
CA ASP A 454 -2.47 -26.12 14.47
C ASP A 454 -2.53 -25.60 13.02
N THR A 455 -2.47 -26.50 12.03
CA THR A 455 -2.60 -26.16 10.61
C THR A 455 -4.08 -25.96 10.23
N ALA A 456 -4.35 -25.10 9.26
CA ALA A 456 -5.70 -24.96 8.69
C ALA A 456 -5.88 -25.96 7.53
N LEU A 457 -7.12 -26.36 7.25
CA LEU A 457 -7.44 -27.16 6.06
C LEU A 457 -7.31 -26.35 4.75
N ASP A 458 -7.46 -25.02 4.85
CA ASP A 458 -7.47 -24.11 3.69
C ASP A 458 -6.55 -22.90 3.87
N ASN A 459 -6.10 -22.38 2.73
CA ASN A 459 -5.35 -21.13 2.63
C ASN A 459 -6.27 -19.87 2.63
N ASN A 460 -7.48 -20.00 3.16
CA ASN A 460 -8.52 -18.96 3.04
C ASN A 460 -8.15 -17.62 3.70
N LEU A 461 -7.24 -17.62 4.68
CA LEU A 461 -6.82 -16.39 5.34
C LEU A 461 -6.10 -15.43 4.39
N VAL A 462 -5.12 -15.92 3.62
CA VAL A 462 -4.41 -15.09 2.64
C VAL A 462 -5.32 -14.68 1.48
N GLU A 463 -6.19 -15.58 1.01
CA GLU A 463 -7.17 -15.26 -0.03
C GLU A 463 -8.12 -14.13 0.40
N ARG A 464 -8.58 -14.16 1.66
CA ARG A 464 -9.40 -13.07 2.24
C ARG A 464 -8.66 -11.74 2.22
N MET A 465 -7.36 -11.73 2.51
CA MET A 465 -6.54 -10.52 2.45
C MET A 465 -6.30 -10.05 1.01
N ASN A 466 -6.11 -10.98 0.07
CA ASN A 466 -6.02 -10.70 -1.37
C ASN A 466 -7.29 -10.03 -1.95
N ARG A 467 -8.44 -10.13 -1.26
CA ARG A 467 -9.65 -9.38 -1.65
C ARG A 467 -9.46 -7.86 -1.57
N TYR A 468 -8.63 -7.33 -0.69
CA TYR A 468 -8.37 -5.88 -0.62
C TYR A 468 -7.65 -5.36 -1.88
N PHE A 469 -6.70 -6.13 -2.41
CA PHE A 469 -6.10 -5.87 -3.72
C PHE A 469 -7.15 -5.95 -4.83
N SER A 470 -8.01 -6.97 -4.79
CA SER A 470 -9.07 -7.17 -5.79
C SER A 470 -10.10 -6.05 -5.80
N MET A 471 -10.49 -5.55 -4.61
CA MET A 471 -11.35 -4.37 -4.46
C MET A 471 -10.66 -3.13 -5.02
N SER A 472 -9.40 -2.89 -4.62
CA SER A 472 -8.63 -1.76 -5.14
C SER A 472 -8.44 -1.82 -6.66
N ARG A 473 -8.32 -3.02 -7.25
CA ARG A 473 -8.18 -3.21 -8.70
C ARG A 473 -9.47 -2.93 -9.46
N ARG A 474 -10.62 -3.07 -8.81
CA ARG A 474 -11.93 -2.68 -9.38
C ARG A 474 -12.14 -1.17 -9.32
N SER A 475 -11.65 -0.50 -8.28
CA SER A 475 -11.81 0.94 -8.11
C SER A 475 -10.72 1.77 -8.81
N SER A 476 -9.51 1.26 -8.90
CA SER A 476 -8.34 1.92 -9.49
C SER A 476 -7.77 1.08 -10.63
N LEU A 477 -7.59 1.70 -11.80
CA LEU A 477 -7.21 1.01 -13.03
C LEU A 477 -5.77 0.48 -13.01
N PHE A 478 -4.84 1.18 -12.34
CA PHE A 478 -3.41 0.84 -12.29
C PHE A 478 -2.67 1.56 -11.16
N PHE A 479 -1.49 1.04 -10.79
CA PHE A 479 -0.45 1.84 -10.15
C PHE A 479 0.36 2.59 -11.22
N GLY A 480 0.72 3.84 -10.92
CA GLY A 480 1.37 4.73 -11.90
C GLY A 480 2.82 4.37 -12.25
N SER A 481 3.47 3.46 -11.51
CA SER A 481 4.82 2.96 -11.77
C SER A 481 5.13 1.76 -10.87
N HIS A 482 6.24 1.07 -11.14
CA HIS A 482 6.82 0.07 -10.23
C HIS A 482 7.07 0.65 -8.83
N LYS A 483 7.64 1.86 -8.76
CA LYS A 483 7.88 2.52 -7.46
C LYS A 483 6.59 2.80 -6.69
N GLY A 484 5.52 3.13 -7.39
CA GLY A 484 4.19 3.29 -6.79
C GLY A 484 3.65 1.97 -6.20
N ALA A 485 3.91 0.85 -6.87
CA ALA A 485 3.54 -0.48 -6.39
C ALA A 485 4.40 -0.97 -5.23
N GLU A 486 5.71 -0.71 -5.21
CA GLU A 486 6.57 -0.97 -4.04
C GLU A 486 6.07 -0.24 -2.80
N ARG A 487 5.74 1.05 -2.94
CA ARG A 487 5.13 1.84 -1.85
C ARG A 487 3.81 1.23 -1.40
N ALA A 488 2.99 0.74 -2.32
CA ALA A 488 1.75 0.06 -2.00
C ALA A 488 1.99 -1.25 -1.24
N ALA A 489 3.03 -2.02 -1.55
CA ALA A 489 3.36 -3.25 -0.81
C ALA A 489 3.67 -2.95 0.67
N VAL A 490 4.46 -1.90 0.95
CA VAL A 490 4.72 -1.42 2.31
C VAL A 490 3.42 -1.03 3.02
N LEU A 491 2.57 -0.24 2.36
CA LEU A 491 1.37 0.30 2.98
C LEU A 491 0.28 -0.76 3.19
N TYR A 492 0.11 -1.71 2.27
CA TYR A 492 -0.78 -2.85 2.45
C TYR A 492 -0.30 -3.81 3.54
N THR A 493 1.02 -4.04 3.65
CA THR A 493 1.60 -4.85 4.75
C THR A 493 1.10 -4.33 6.10
N LEU A 494 1.23 -3.02 6.35
CA LEU A 494 0.81 -2.41 7.61
C LEU A 494 -0.71 -2.41 7.78
N ALA A 495 -1.44 -1.97 6.75
CA ALA A 495 -2.88 -1.79 6.84
C ALA A 495 -3.62 -3.14 7.03
N LEU A 496 -3.21 -4.18 6.30
CA LEU A 496 -3.81 -5.50 6.42
C LEU A 496 -3.36 -6.24 7.68
N SER A 497 -2.11 -6.07 8.12
CA SER A 497 -1.67 -6.58 9.43
C SER A 497 -2.48 -5.97 10.58
N ALA A 498 -2.72 -4.66 10.55
CA ALA A 498 -3.59 -3.98 11.51
C ALA A 498 -5.02 -4.48 11.45
N LYS A 499 -5.55 -4.74 10.25
CA LYS A 499 -6.87 -5.34 10.07
C LYS A 499 -6.98 -6.75 10.65
N MET A 500 -5.96 -7.57 10.45
CA MET A 500 -5.90 -8.95 10.95
C MET A 500 -5.84 -9.01 12.47
N ASN A 501 -5.19 -8.03 13.11
CA ASN A 501 -5.15 -7.87 14.56
C ASN A 501 -6.33 -7.06 15.13
N HIS A 502 -7.40 -6.88 14.35
CA HIS A 502 -8.63 -6.20 14.76
C HIS A 502 -8.44 -4.75 15.25
N LEU A 503 -7.38 -4.07 14.79
CA LEU A 503 -7.08 -2.70 15.20
C LEU A 503 -7.89 -1.66 14.43
N ASN A 504 -8.17 -0.53 15.09
CA ASN A 504 -8.57 0.69 14.38
C ASN A 504 -7.36 1.24 13.64
N ILE A 505 -7.38 1.12 12.31
CA ILE A 505 -6.24 1.44 11.45
C ILE A 505 -5.92 2.94 11.45
N PHE A 506 -6.93 3.80 11.58
CA PHE A 506 -6.70 5.24 11.68
C PHE A 506 -5.96 5.59 12.97
N GLU A 507 -6.39 5.04 14.11
CA GLU A 507 -5.76 5.29 15.41
C GLU A 507 -4.35 4.68 15.45
N TYR A 508 -4.19 3.44 14.99
CA TYR A 508 -2.91 2.76 14.92
C TYR A 508 -1.90 3.53 14.07
N LEU A 509 -2.27 3.90 12.83
CA LEU A 509 -1.38 4.64 11.93
C LEU A 509 -1.05 6.03 12.46
N THR A 510 -2.02 6.72 13.10
CA THR A 510 -1.78 8.02 13.72
C THR A 510 -0.74 7.90 14.82
N ASP A 511 -0.92 6.97 15.75
CA ASP A 511 -0.05 6.78 16.91
C ASP A 511 1.38 6.39 16.51
N ILE A 512 1.56 5.42 15.60
CA ILE A 512 2.90 5.02 15.19
C ILE A 512 3.63 6.12 14.40
N LEU A 513 2.90 6.92 13.60
CA LEU A 513 3.48 8.05 12.89
C LEU A 513 3.90 9.16 13.87
N ASP A 514 3.09 9.44 14.90
CA ASP A 514 3.44 10.41 15.95
C ASP A 514 4.65 9.97 16.76
N LYS A 515 4.70 8.69 17.19
CA LYS A 515 5.84 8.13 17.93
C LYS A 515 7.12 8.18 17.10
N THR A 516 7.06 7.73 15.86
CA THR A 516 8.26 7.66 15.01
C THR A 516 8.72 9.01 14.46
N ALA A 517 7.85 10.02 14.40
CA ALA A 517 8.24 11.39 14.07
C ALA A 517 9.27 11.98 15.06
N GLN A 518 9.31 11.46 16.29
CA GLN A 518 10.23 11.92 17.33
C GLN A 518 11.54 11.12 17.38
N TRP A 519 11.64 10.03 16.61
CA TRP A 519 12.79 9.13 16.67
C TRP A 519 13.94 9.63 15.78
N GLN A 520 15.16 9.25 16.16
CA GLN A 520 16.33 9.48 15.30
C GLN A 520 16.25 8.59 14.05
N PRO A 521 16.77 9.02 12.89
CA PRO A 521 16.71 8.26 11.64
C PRO A 521 17.26 6.83 11.70
N ASN A 522 18.18 6.57 12.63
CA ASN A 522 18.85 5.27 12.81
C ASN A 522 18.34 4.48 14.01
N ALA A 523 17.07 4.70 14.42
CA ALA A 523 16.46 3.92 15.49
C ALA A 523 16.58 2.40 15.22
N PRO A 524 17.01 1.59 16.20
CA PRO A 524 17.11 0.14 16.06
C PRO A 524 15.79 -0.49 15.61
N LEU A 525 15.85 -1.56 14.81
CA LEU A 525 14.65 -2.22 14.29
C LEU A 525 13.81 -2.83 15.41
N GLU A 526 14.46 -3.20 16.51
CA GLU A 526 13.88 -3.75 17.73
C GLU A 526 12.85 -2.80 18.35
N ASN A 527 13.05 -1.48 18.22
CA ASN A 527 12.11 -0.48 18.71
C ASN A 527 10.75 -0.57 18.02
N TYR A 528 10.72 -1.00 16.76
CA TYR A 528 9.49 -1.15 15.98
C TYR A 528 8.69 -2.37 16.39
N ARG A 529 9.31 -3.37 17.04
CA ARG A 529 8.65 -4.65 17.39
C ARG A 529 7.42 -4.46 18.29
N ASN A 530 7.51 -3.56 19.26
CA ASN A 530 6.43 -3.27 20.21
C ASN A 530 5.35 -2.34 19.63
N LEU A 531 5.59 -1.79 18.44
CA LEU A 531 4.63 -0.97 17.71
C LEU A 531 4.03 -1.71 16.50
N LEU A 532 4.36 -3.00 16.32
CA LEU A 532 3.72 -3.82 15.31
C LEU A 532 2.27 -4.15 15.71
N PRO A 533 1.38 -4.42 14.73
CA PRO A 533 -0.04 -4.62 15.01
C PRO A 533 -0.38 -5.70 16.04
N ASP A 534 0.43 -6.75 16.15
CA ASP A 534 0.23 -7.87 17.07
C ASP A 534 0.58 -7.54 18.53
N ARG A 535 1.35 -6.47 18.77
CA ARG A 535 1.78 -6.03 20.11
C ARG A 535 1.39 -4.60 20.45
N TRP A 536 0.83 -3.88 19.48
CA TRP A 536 0.49 -2.48 19.66
C TRP A 536 -0.60 -2.33 20.73
N GLN A 537 -0.36 -1.37 21.63
CA GLN A 537 -1.33 -0.93 22.62
C GLN A 537 -1.64 0.56 22.35
N PRO A 538 -2.91 0.97 22.42
CA PRO A 538 -3.27 2.37 22.32
C PRO A 538 -2.50 3.19 23.35
N SER A 539 -1.95 4.33 22.93
CA SER A 539 -1.47 5.32 23.89
C SER A 539 -2.64 5.76 24.77
N THR A 540 -2.47 5.74 26.10
CA THR A 540 -3.44 6.31 27.03
C THR A 540 -3.61 7.79 26.66
N LYS A 541 -4.82 8.16 26.25
CA LYS A 541 -5.18 9.57 26.03
C LYS A 541 -5.30 10.21 27.41
N ASP A 542 -4.31 11.01 27.78
CA ASP A 542 -4.41 11.95 28.90
C ASP A 542 -5.33 13.12 28.55
#